data_AF-A0A6N8U3A3-F1
#
_entry.id   AF-A0A6N8U3A3-F1
#
_cell.length_a   1.000
_cell.length_b   1.000
_cell.length_c   1.000
_cell.angle_alpha   90.00
_cell.angle_beta   90.00
_cell.angle_gamma   90.00
#
_symmetry.space_group_name_H-M   'P 1'
#
loop_
_entity.id
_entity.type
_entity.pdbx_description
1 polymer ?
#
loop_
_entity_poly.entity_id
_entity_poly.type
_entity_poly.pdbx_seq_one_letter_code
_entity_poly.pdbx_strand_id
1 'polypeptide(L)'
;MNRNPIVPFILIIFLGIGLVFLLSSQGATSDEEGEGEDVASEEGSEGGEGGEEASSGDFDAEGYARDNCASCHGQDFSGGMGPALAGTGLSEEEFASTVREGPGSMPAFSEDQVADEELTALHQFFSEQ
;
A
#
# COMPACT_ATOMS: atom_id res chain seq x y z
N MET A 1 -2.39 44.66 9.01
CA MET A 1 -2.98 43.61 8.16
C MET A 1 -1.97 42.49 8.01
N ASN A 2 -2.06 41.46 8.86
CA ASN A 2 -1.24 40.25 8.72
C ASN A 2 -2.22 39.13 8.37
N ARG A 3 -2.56 38.98 7.09
CA ARG A 3 -3.39 37.86 6.65
C ARG A 3 -2.46 36.68 6.40
N ASN A 4 -2.48 35.70 7.30
CA ASN A 4 -1.72 34.47 7.10
C ASN A 4 -2.33 33.72 5.91
N PRO A 5 -1.55 33.44 4.86
CA PRO A 5 -2.05 32.75 3.67
C PRO A 5 -2.52 31.32 3.97
N ILE A 6 -2.18 30.80 5.15
CA ILE A 6 -2.57 29.47 5.66
C ILE A 6 -4.02 29.44 6.17
N VAL A 7 -4.57 30.57 6.64
CA VAL A 7 -5.94 30.65 7.18
C VAL A 7 -7.02 30.15 6.20
N PRO A 8 -7.03 30.52 4.90
CA PRO A 8 -8.01 29.96 3.96
C PRO A 8 -7.83 28.45 3.73
N PHE A 9 -6.60 27.93 3.73
CA PHE A 9 -6.38 26.48 3.56
C PHE A 9 -6.90 25.67 4.74
N ILE A 10 -6.67 26.15 5.97
CA ILE A 10 -7.19 25.52 7.18
C ILE A 10 -8.73 25.50 7.16
N LEU A 11 -9.37 26.58 6.72
CA LEU A 11 -10.84 26.64 6.62
C LEU A 11 -11.40 25.62 5.62
N ILE A 12 -10.74 25.43 4.47
CA ILE A 12 -11.16 24.46 3.46
C ILE A 12 -10.99 23.02 3.98
N ILE A 13 -9.89 22.73 4.68
CA ILE A 13 -9.63 21.41 5.26
C ILE A 13 -10.69 21.07 6.31
N PHE A 14 -10.98 21.98 7.26
CA PHE A 14 -12.01 21.74 8.27
C PHE A 14 -13.43 21.65 7.68
N LEU A 15 -13.72 22.42 6.63
CA LEU A 15 -14.99 22.32 5.90
C LEU A 15 -15.13 20.96 5.19
N GLY A 16 -14.06 20.49 4.55
CA GLY A 16 -14.01 19.21 3.84
C GLY A 16 -14.15 18.02 4.78
N ILE A 17 -13.35 17.99 5.86
CA ILE A 17 -13.43 16.93 6.88
C ILE A 17 -14.82 16.90 7.54
N GLY A 18 -15.39 18.08 7.83
CA GLY A 18 -16.76 18.19 8.35
C GLY A 18 -17.83 17.66 7.39
N LEU A 19 -17.66 17.89 6.09
CA LEU A 19 -18.59 17.41 5.06
C LEU A 19 -18.54 15.89 4.92
N VAL A 20 -17.33 15.29 4.93
CA VAL A 20 -17.15 13.83 4.91
C VAL A 20 -17.83 13.19 6.13
N PHE A 21 -17.61 13.74 7.33
CA PHE A 21 -18.21 13.21 8.56
C PHE A 21 -19.75 13.32 8.58
N LEU A 22 -20.29 14.38 7.98
CA LEU A 22 -21.73 14.61 7.86
C LEU A 22 -22.36 13.65 6.83
N LEU A 23 -21.70 13.42 5.70
CA LEU A 23 -22.12 12.44 4.69
C LEU A 23 -22.05 11.00 5.21
N SER A 24 -21.02 10.65 6.00
CA SER A 24 -20.93 9.34 6.66
C SER A 24 -22.08 9.06 7.62
N SER A 25 -22.69 10.10 8.21
CA SER A 25 -23.83 9.92 9.12
C SER A 25 -25.19 9.73 8.41
N GLN A 26 -25.28 9.88 7.09
CA GLN A 26 -26.52 9.72 6.31
C GLN A 26 -26.46 8.61 5.24
N GLY A 27 -25.34 7.89 5.11
CA GLY A 27 -25.10 6.92 4.04
C GLY A 27 -25.71 5.52 4.20
N ALA A 28 -26.94 5.39 4.70
CA ALA A 28 -27.62 4.09 4.78
C ALA A 28 -29.13 4.19 4.52
N THR A 29 -29.54 4.43 3.26
CA THR A 29 -30.70 3.81 2.58
C THR A 29 -30.80 4.28 1.12
N SER A 30 -30.52 3.35 0.20
CA SER A 30 -31.10 3.09 -1.13
C SER A 30 -31.31 4.20 -2.19
N ASP A 31 -30.59 3.98 -3.29
CA ASP A 31 -31.05 3.75 -4.68
C ASP A 31 -31.93 4.80 -5.41
N GLU A 32 -31.33 5.32 -6.50
CA GLU A 32 -31.90 5.98 -7.70
C GLU A 32 -32.49 7.40 -7.48
N GLU A 33 -32.26 8.46 -8.28
CA GLU A 33 -32.02 8.65 -9.72
C GLU A 33 -31.34 10.02 -9.95
N GLY A 34 -30.46 10.16 -10.96
CA GLY A 34 -29.99 11.51 -11.40
C GLY A 34 -28.69 11.62 -12.20
N GLU A 35 -28.55 10.84 -13.28
CA GLU A 35 -27.96 11.21 -14.60
C GLU A 35 -26.50 11.73 -14.74
N GLY A 36 -25.63 10.86 -15.29
CA GLY A 36 -24.48 11.15 -16.19
C GLY A 36 -23.24 11.79 -15.56
N GLU A 37 -21.99 11.34 -15.71
CA GLU A 37 -21.30 10.56 -16.73
C GLU A 37 -19.94 10.09 -16.13
N ASP A 38 -19.47 8.94 -16.60
CA ASP A 38 -18.20 8.20 -16.34
C ASP A 38 -17.05 8.89 -15.57
N VAL A 39 -16.43 8.20 -14.59
CA VAL A 39 -15.27 7.29 -14.78
C VAL A 39 -15.19 6.32 -13.58
N ALA A 40 -14.72 5.12 -13.90
CA ALA A 40 -14.59 3.93 -13.09
C ALA A 40 -13.72 4.03 -11.83
N SER A 41 -14.12 3.19 -10.87
CA SER A 41 -13.29 2.43 -9.91
C SER A 41 -12.66 3.20 -8.77
N GLU A 42 -13.44 3.43 -7.72
CA GLU A 42 -12.92 3.53 -6.35
C GLU A 42 -13.87 2.76 -5.43
N GLU A 43 -13.73 1.43 -5.43
CA GLU A 43 -14.20 0.54 -4.36
C GLU A 43 -12.88 -0.04 -3.81
N GLY A 44 -12.28 0.53 -2.77
CA GLY A 44 -12.84 0.59 -1.43
C GLY A 44 -12.36 -0.64 -0.67
N SER A 45 -11.34 -0.48 0.17
CA SER A 45 -11.35 -1.03 1.53
C SER A 45 -10.12 -0.53 2.27
N GLU A 46 -10.37 0.39 3.20
CA GLU A 46 -9.57 0.48 4.41
C GLU A 46 -9.68 -0.86 5.17
N GLY A 47 -8.56 -1.30 5.73
CA GLY A 47 -8.44 -2.54 6.51
C GLY A 47 -6.99 -3.01 6.48
N GLY A 48 -6.19 -2.87 7.53
CA GLY A 48 -6.53 -2.48 8.88
C GLY A 48 -5.30 -2.11 9.69
N GLU A 49 -5.56 -1.51 10.85
CA GLU A 49 -4.62 -1.41 11.94
C GLU A 49 -4.28 -2.82 12.46
N GLY A 50 -2.99 -3.13 12.57
CA GLY A 50 -2.46 -4.35 13.20
C GLY A 50 -1.20 -4.81 12.46
N GLY A 51 -0.01 -4.88 13.03
CA GLY A 51 0.36 -4.71 14.41
C GLY A 51 1.85 -4.42 14.54
N GLU A 52 2.18 -4.01 15.75
CA GLU A 52 3.47 -3.59 16.24
C GLU A 52 4.57 -4.65 16.05
N GLU A 53 5.69 -4.19 15.45
CA GLU A 53 7.06 -4.51 15.81
C GLU A 53 7.56 -5.96 15.62
N ALA A 54 8.14 -6.24 14.45
CA ALA A 54 9.35 -7.05 14.37
C ALA A 54 10.54 -6.09 14.20
N SER A 55 11.29 -5.92 15.29
CA SER A 55 12.42 -4.99 15.40
C SER A 55 13.55 -5.31 14.41
N SER A 56 13.53 -4.64 13.26
CA SER A 56 14.68 -4.37 12.39
C SER A 56 14.61 -2.90 11.93
N GLY A 57 14.87 -1.98 12.87
CA GLY A 57 15.08 -0.54 12.63
C GLY A 57 14.26 0.13 11.52
N ASP A 58 13.05 0.62 11.84
CA ASP A 58 12.26 1.59 11.04
C ASP A 58 12.10 1.28 9.52
N PHE A 59 12.29 0.03 9.08
CA PHE A 59 12.04 -0.34 7.69
C PHE A 59 10.56 -0.69 7.48
N ASP A 60 9.87 0.12 6.67
CA ASP A 60 8.49 -0.11 6.28
C ASP A 60 8.42 -1.15 5.14
N ALA A 61 8.38 -2.43 5.52
CA ALA A 61 8.34 -3.55 4.58
C ALA A 61 7.07 -3.54 3.70
N GLU A 62 5.92 -3.20 4.28
CA GLU A 62 4.68 -3.13 3.50
C GLU A 62 4.75 -1.99 2.49
N GLY A 63 5.12 -0.78 2.93
CA GLY A 63 5.26 0.37 2.03
C GLY A 63 6.24 0.08 0.89
N TYR A 64 7.42 -0.47 1.22
CA TYR A 64 8.40 -0.85 0.21
C TYR A 64 7.86 -1.90 -0.78
N ALA A 65 7.16 -2.93 -0.28
CA ALA A 65 6.56 -3.96 -1.10
C ALA A 65 5.51 -3.39 -2.07
N ARG A 66 4.67 -2.46 -1.60
CA ARG A 66 3.67 -1.79 -2.44
C ARG A 66 4.33 -0.94 -3.53
N ASP A 67 5.37 -0.20 -3.19
CA ASP A 67 6.03 0.72 -4.12
C ASP A 67 6.88 -0.01 -5.16
N ASN A 68 7.52 -1.12 -4.80
CA ASN A 68 8.55 -1.76 -5.62
C ASN A 68 8.15 -3.13 -6.19
N CYS A 69 7.17 -3.82 -5.58
CA CYS A 69 6.83 -5.19 -5.95
C CYS A 69 5.42 -5.32 -6.54
N ALA A 70 4.45 -4.56 -6.02
CA ALA A 70 3.03 -4.72 -6.37
C ALA A 70 2.72 -4.50 -7.85
N SER A 71 3.46 -3.62 -8.54
CA SER A 71 3.24 -3.34 -9.98
C SER A 71 3.37 -4.58 -10.86
N CYS A 72 4.16 -5.57 -10.43
CA CYS A 72 4.39 -6.82 -11.16
C CYS A 72 3.73 -8.01 -10.47
N HIS A 73 3.69 -8.02 -9.14
CA HIS A 73 3.20 -9.14 -8.34
C HIS A 73 1.75 -8.99 -7.87
N GLY A 74 1.05 -7.94 -8.31
CA GLY A 74 -0.34 -7.65 -7.95
C GLY A 74 -0.44 -6.75 -6.71
N GLN A 75 -1.51 -5.96 -6.64
CA GLN A 75 -1.75 -5.02 -5.54
C GLN A 75 -1.92 -5.72 -4.18
N ASP A 76 -2.41 -6.95 -4.21
CA ASP A 76 -2.58 -7.87 -3.09
C ASP A 76 -1.48 -8.94 -3.02
N PHE A 77 -0.45 -8.81 -3.86
CA PHE A 77 0.65 -9.77 -3.98
C PHE A 77 0.22 -11.20 -4.38
N SER A 78 -1.00 -11.38 -4.91
CA SER A 78 -1.53 -12.67 -5.38
C SER A 78 -0.93 -13.15 -6.71
N GLY A 79 -0.11 -12.32 -7.34
CA GLY A 79 0.52 -12.57 -8.63
C GLY A 79 -0.10 -11.77 -9.77
N GLY A 80 0.58 -11.78 -10.90
CA GLY A 80 0.18 -11.05 -12.10
C GLY A 80 1.18 -11.27 -13.22
N MET A 81 2.07 -10.29 -13.42
CA MET A 81 3.22 -10.44 -14.31
C MET A 81 4.28 -11.37 -13.68
N GLY A 82 4.49 -11.24 -12.37
CA GLY A 82 5.27 -12.15 -11.55
C GLY A 82 4.40 -13.17 -10.82
N PRO A 83 5.01 -14.21 -10.23
CA PRO A 83 4.30 -15.19 -9.39
C PRO A 83 3.73 -14.52 -8.12
N ALA A 84 2.83 -15.22 -7.42
CA ALA A 84 2.35 -14.78 -6.12
C ALA A 84 3.51 -14.65 -5.12
N LEU A 85 3.50 -13.57 -4.34
CA LEU A 85 4.41 -13.38 -3.20
C LEU A 85 3.70 -13.62 -1.88
N ALA A 86 2.39 -13.33 -1.79
CA ALA A 86 1.59 -13.62 -0.61
C ALA A 86 1.59 -15.13 -0.30
N GLY A 87 1.82 -15.46 0.97
CA GLY A 87 1.98 -16.84 1.42
C GLY A 87 3.16 -17.56 0.77
N THR A 88 4.25 -16.86 0.46
CA THR A 88 5.43 -17.46 -0.19
C THR A 88 5.92 -18.68 0.60
N GLY A 89 6.15 -19.78 -0.13
CA GLY A 89 6.72 -21.01 0.43
C GLY A 89 8.25 -21.06 0.38
N LEU A 90 8.89 -19.99 -0.10
CA LEU A 90 10.35 -19.90 -0.20
C LEU A 90 10.97 -19.74 1.19
N SER A 91 12.16 -20.30 1.41
CA SER A 91 12.97 -19.89 2.54
C SER A 91 13.43 -18.44 2.38
N GLU A 92 13.82 -17.80 3.48
CA GLU A 92 14.38 -16.44 3.48
C GLU A 92 15.60 -16.34 2.54
N GLU A 93 16.46 -17.36 2.55
CA GLU A 93 17.66 -17.44 1.73
C GLU A 93 17.33 -17.56 0.23
N GLU A 94 16.31 -18.39 -0.11
CA GLU A 94 15.83 -18.55 -1.48
C GLU A 94 15.15 -17.28 -1.98
N PHE A 95 14.38 -16.60 -1.12
CA PHE A 95 13.76 -15.32 -1.40
C PHE A 95 14.83 -14.25 -1.68
N ALA A 96 15.82 -14.12 -0.78
CA ALA A 96 16.91 -13.17 -0.96
C ALA A 96 17.69 -13.45 -2.25
N SER A 97 18.08 -14.70 -2.52
CA SER A 97 18.78 -15.07 -3.76
C SER A 97 17.97 -14.70 -5.00
N THR A 98 16.66 -14.98 -4.99
CA THR A 98 15.75 -14.65 -6.10
C THR A 98 15.70 -13.15 -6.35
N VAL A 99 15.62 -12.34 -5.29
CA VAL A 99 15.60 -10.87 -5.38
C VAL A 99 16.94 -10.31 -5.87
N ARG A 100 18.06 -10.92 -5.46
CA ARG A 100 19.41 -10.55 -5.94
C ARG A 100 19.66 -10.94 -7.40
N GLU A 101 19.14 -12.09 -7.83
CA GLU A 101 19.35 -12.61 -9.19
C GLU A 101 18.43 -11.96 -10.22
N GLY A 102 17.20 -11.64 -9.84
CA GLY A 102 16.19 -11.07 -10.73
C GLY A 102 15.89 -11.98 -11.93
N PRO A 103 15.21 -13.13 -11.72
CA PRO A 103 14.97 -14.08 -12.81
C PRO A 103 13.97 -13.55 -13.84
N GLY A 104 14.25 -13.86 -15.11
CA GLY A 104 13.35 -13.57 -16.22
C GLY A 104 13.19 -12.07 -16.48
N SER A 105 12.04 -11.52 -16.10
CA SER A 105 11.72 -10.09 -16.24
C SER A 105 11.76 -9.34 -14.91
N MET A 106 12.01 -10.03 -13.80
CA MET A 106 12.19 -9.42 -12.49
C MET A 106 13.56 -8.71 -12.45
N PRO A 107 13.63 -7.41 -12.12
CA PRO A 107 14.92 -6.75 -11.96
C PRO A 107 15.66 -7.33 -10.76
N ALA A 108 16.99 -7.35 -10.85
CA ALA A 108 17.86 -7.65 -9.71
C ALA A 108 17.95 -6.42 -8.79
N PHE A 109 17.86 -6.65 -7.48
CA PHE A 109 18.03 -5.61 -6.46
C PHE A 109 19.34 -5.81 -5.71
N SER A 110 20.25 -4.83 -5.76
CA SER A 110 21.54 -4.90 -5.08
C SER A 110 21.42 -4.61 -3.58
N GLU A 111 22.45 -4.98 -2.80
CA GLU A 111 22.54 -4.70 -1.36
C GLU A 111 22.41 -3.20 -1.05
N ASP A 112 22.80 -2.33 -1.99
CA ASP A 112 22.66 -0.87 -1.85
C ASP A 112 21.19 -0.39 -2.00
N GLN A 113 20.32 -1.17 -2.65
CA GLN A 113 18.92 -0.83 -2.88
C GLN A 113 17.98 -1.41 -1.82
N VAL A 114 18.34 -2.59 -1.32
CA VAL A 114 17.64 -3.28 -0.25
C VAL A 114 18.68 -4.10 0.50
N ALA A 115 18.91 -3.80 1.77
CA ALA A 115 19.85 -4.52 2.61
C ALA A 115 19.31 -5.92 2.92
N ASP A 116 20.19 -6.82 3.40
CA ASP A 116 19.78 -8.19 3.72
C ASP A 116 18.75 -8.20 4.87
N GLU A 117 18.89 -7.32 5.85
CA GLU A 117 17.94 -7.19 6.96
C GLU A 117 16.56 -6.69 6.50
N GLU A 118 16.52 -5.87 5.45
CA GLU A 118 15.28 -5.36 4.84
C GLU A 118 14.61 -6.47 4.01
N LEU A 119 15.39 -7.33 3.35
CA LEU A 119 14.87 -8.52 2.67
C LEU A 119 14.28 -9.54 3.65
N THR A 120 14.88 -9.71 4.83
CA THR A 120 14.30 -10.52 5.92
C THR A 120 12.92 -9.98 6.30
N ALA A 121 12.78 -8.66 6.49
CA ALA A 121 11.50 -8.04 6.83
C ALA A 121 10.46 -8.20 5.72
N LEU A 122 10.85 -8.06 4.45
CA LEU A 122 9.98 -8.32 3.31
C LEU A 122 9.53 -9.78 3.22
N HIS A 123 10.45 -10.73 3.43
CA HIS A 123 10.13 -12.15 3.43
C HIS A 123 9.12 -12.50 4.53
N GLN A 124 9.32 -11.96 5.73
CA GLN A 124 8.38 -12.13 6.83
C GLN A 124 7.01 -11.58 6.48
N PHE A 125 6.93 -10.34 5.99
CA PHE A 125 5.68 -9.73 5.55
C PHE A 125 4.95 -10.61 4.53
N PHE A 126 5.62 -11.05 3.47
CA PHE A 126 5.00 -11.89 2.45
C PHE A 126 4.61 -13.29 2.94
N SER A 127 5.29 -13.82 3.94
CA SER A 127 4.95 -15.11 4.55
C SER A 127 3.69 -15.04 5.43
N GLU A 128 3.36 -13.85 5.92
CA GLU A 128 2.21 -13.59 6.80
C GLU A 128 0.93 -13.18 6.04
N GLN A 129 1.05 -12.86 4.74
CA GLN A 129 -0.05 -12.47 3.84
C GLN A 129 -0.96 -13.64 3.42
#